data_AF-A0A514WV76-F1
#
_entry.id   AF-A0A514WV76-F1
#
_cell.length_a   1.000
_cell.length_b   1.000
_cell.length_c   1.000
_cell.angle_alpha   90.00
_cell.angle_beta   90.00
_cell.angle_gamma   90.00
#
_symmetry.space_group_name_H-M   'P 1'
#
loop_
_entity.id
_entity.type
_entity.pdbx_description
1 polymer ?
#
loop_
_entity_poly.entity_id
_entity_poly.type
_entity_poly.pdbx_seq_one_letter_code
_entity_poly.pdbx_strand_id
1 'polypeptide(L)'
;MFSLFQAKNNCYCAFCKTPRRIYRKKNISVMNVVASAMAAIVLMFAIWQEFDPRAIIAFVVCLAISETFVQIRWRLSVVCRTCGFDPILYTKDPEAAATKVRAQLDMRKEDPKYLLAKPLNLPAIPAAKAKALQAKEKGKLVSRSI
;
A
#
# COMPACT_ATOMS: atom_id res chain seq x y z
N MET A 1 22.35 17.65 13.29
CA MET A 1 20.97 18.18 13.30
C MET A 1 20.20 17.60 12.11
N PHE A 2 19.92 16.30 12.12
CA PHE A 2 19.22 15.60 11.03
C PHE A 2 17.82 15.19 11.49
N SER A 3 16.80 15.90 11.02
CA SER A 3 15.40 15.48 11.14
C SER A 3 15.14 14.29 10.19
N LEU A 4 15.66 13.12 10.55
CA LEU A 4 15.54 11.86 9.79
C LEU A 4 14.22 11.13 10.05
N PHE A 5 13.43 11.57 11.03
CA PHE A 5 12.20 10.89 11.45
C PHE A 5 10.95 11.62 10.95
N GLN A 6 10.61 11.30 9.71
CA GLN A 6 9.45 11.81 9.00
C GLN A 6 8.13 11.57 9.76
N ALA A 7 7.30 12.61 9.79
CA ALA A 7 5.99 12.69 10.44
C ALA A 7 5.12 11.44 10.23
N LYS A 8 4.68 10.85 11.35
CA LYS A 8 3.72 9.74 11.38
C LYS A 8 2.34 10.29 11.01
N ASN A 9 2.05 10.40 9.71
CA ASN A 9 0.75 10.91 9.28
C ASN A 9 -0.31 9.82 9.47
N ASN A 10 -1.06 9.94 10.57
CA ASN A 10 -2.23 9.12 10.82
C ASN A 10 -3.26 9.41 9.72
N CYS A 11 -3.58 8.38 8.93
CA CYS A 11 -4.57 8.46 7.87
C CYS A 11 -5.69 7.46 8.19
N TYR A 12 -6.92 7.76 7.81
CA TYR A 12 -8.03 6.83 7.94
C TYR A 12 -8.21 6.03 6.65
N CYS A 13 -8.72 4.80 6.77
CA CYS A 13 -9.21 4.08 5.60
C CYS A 13 -10.48 4.73 5.06
N ALA A 14 -10.56 4.95 3.75
CA ALA A 14 -11.75 5.53 3.12
C ALA A 14 -13.01 4.66 3.29
N PHE A 15 -12.83 3.34 3.40
CA PHE A 15 -13.94 2.39 3.51
C PHE A 15 -14.34 2.14 4.98
N CYS A 16 -13.45 1.56 5.77
CA CYS A 16 -13.76 1.15 7.16
C CYS A 16 -13.45 2.19 8.24
N LYS A 17 -12.94 3.37 7.86
CA LYS A 17 -12.54 4.47 8.76
C LYS A 17 -11.59 4.07 9.90
N THR A 18 -10.86 2.97 9.76
CA THR A 18 -9.86 2.56 10.75
C THR A 18 -8.62 3.46 10.64
N PRO A 19 -8.08 3.96 11.77
CA PRO A 19 -6.83 4.72 11.77
C PRO A 19 -5.66 3.81 11.38
N ARG A 20 -4.80 4.31 10.49
CA ARG A 20 -3.61 3.59 10.02
C ARG A 20 -2.45 4.54 9.76
N ARG A 21 -1.24 4.01 9.91
CA ARG A 21 0.00 4.71 9.57
C ARG A 21 0.48 4.22 8.21
N ILE A 22 0.45 5.09 7.21
CA ILE A 22 0.82 4.77 5.83
C ILE A 22 2.22 5.32 5.54
N TYR A 23 3.01 4.58 4.77
CA TYR A 23 4.26 5.08 4.22
C TYR A 23 3.94 5.93 2.97
N ARG A 24 4.18 7.24 3.01
CA ARG A 24 3.82 8.14 1.90
C ARG A 24 4.88 8.25 0.81
N LYS A 25 6.16 8.02 1.12
CA LYS A 25 7.24 8.17 0.15
C LYS A 25 7.15 7.07 -0.91
N LYS A 26 6.94 7.48 -2.17
CA LYS A 26 6.97 6.59 -3.33
C LYS A 26 8.39 6.45 -3.91
N ASN A 27 9.18 7.51 -3.77
CA ASN A 27 10.50 7.61 -4.37
C ASN A 27 11.61 7.43 -3.32
N ILE A 28 12.78 7.03 -3.79
CA ILE A 28 14.00 6.90 -2.98
C ILE A 28 14.38 8.28 -2.44
N SER A 29 14.65 8.38 -1.14
CA SER A 29 15.25 9.59 -0.55
C SER A 29 16.77 9.61 -0.75
N VAL A 30 17.37 10.80 -0.78
CA VAL A 30 18.84 10.98 -0.87
C VAL A 30 19.61 10.08 0.12
N MET A 31 19.08 9.88 1.33
CA MET A 31 19.67 8.98 2.33
C MET A 31 19.81 7.52 1.84
N ASN A 32 18.82 7.02 1.10
CA ASN A 32 18.88 5.66 0.55
C ASN A 32 19.90 5.58 -0.61
N VAL A 33 20.09 6.67 -1.37
CA VAL A 33 21.12 6.73 -2.42
C VAL A 33 22.50 6.66 -1.78
N VAL A 34 22.75 7.44 -0.72
CA VAL A 34 24.00 7.39 0.05
C VAL A 34 24.22 6.00 0.65
N ALA A 35 23.18 5.40 1.23
CA ALA A 35 23.26 4.03 1.76
C ALA A 35 23.59 3.00 0.66
N SER A 36 23.00 3.13 -0.53
CA SER A 36 23.32 2.26 -1.67
C SER A 36 24.75 2.46 -2.18
N ALA A 37 25.28 3.69 -2.14
CA ALA A 37 26.66 3.99 -2.50
C ALA A 37 27.64 3.34 -1.51
N MET A 38 27.39 3.49 -0.20
CA MET A 38 28.20 2.82 0.82
C MET A 38 28.14 1.29 0.69
N ALA A 39 26.95 0.72 0.46
CA ALA A 39 26.78 -0.71 0.27
C ALA A 39 27.55 -1.22 -0.96
N ALA A 40 27.54 -0.47 -2.06
CA ALA A 40 28.29 -0.81 -3.27
C ALA A 40 29.81 -0.78 -3.05
N ILE A 41 30.32 0.20 -2.29
CA ILE A 41 31.74 0.27 -1.93
C ILE A 41 32.15 -0.93 -1.07
N VAL A 42 31.33 -1.30 -0.08
CA VAL A 42 31.58 -2.48 0.76
C VAL A 42 31.59 -3.75 -0.08
N LEU A 43 30.64 -3.91 -1.01
CA LEU A 43 30.60 -5.05 -1.93
C LEU A 43 31.81 -5.09 -2.86
N MET A 44 32.28 -3.94 -3.35
CA MET A 44 33.50 -3.85 -4.16
C MET A 44 34.71 -4.36 -3.39
N PHE A 45 34.94 -3.86 -2.17
CA PHE A 45 36.06 -4.30 -1.33
C PHE A 45 35.95 -5.78 -0.94
N ALA A 46 34.74 -6.30 -0.76
CA ALA A 46 34.53 -7.69 -0.40
C ALA A 46 34.82 -8.67 -1.55
N ILE A 47 34.59 -8.28 -2.80
CA ILE A 47 34.73 -9.17 -3.96
C ILE A 47 36.10 -9.01 -4.64
N TRP A 48 36.52 -7.78 -4.89
CA TRP A 48 37.71 -7.49 -5.72
C TRP A 48 38.93 -7.05 -4.92
N GLN A 49 38.77 -6.59 -3.67
CA GLN A 49 39.83 -6.00 -2.83
C GLN A 49 40.60 -4.81 -3.44
N GLU A 50 40.39 -4.47 -4.70
CA GLU A 50 40.95 -3.33 -5.42
C GLU A 50 39.85 -2.41 -5.98
N PHE A 51 40.24 -1.20 -6.38
CA PHE A 51 39.33 -0.21 -6.94
C PHE A 51 39.07 -0.46 -8.43
N ASP A 52 38.09 -1.31 -8.71
CA ASP A 52 37.69 -1.67 -10.06
C ASP A 52 36.52 -0.80 -10.56
N PRO A 53 36.54 -0.28 -11.81
CA PRO A 53 35.43 0.48 -12.38
C PRO A 53 34.12 -0.33 -12.50
N ARG A 54 34.20 -1.66 -12.39
CA ARG A 54 33.06 -2.57 -12.33
C ARG A 54 32.16 -2.32 -11.10
N ALA A 55 32.67 -1.64 -10.08
CA ALA A 55 31.90 -1.20 -8.91
C ALA A 55 30.69 -0.31 -9.27
N ILE A 56 30.76 0.42 -10.39
CA ILE A 56 29.65 1.24 -10.88
C ILE A 56 28.43 0.36 -11.21
N ILE A 57 28.66 -0.83 -11.78
CA ILE A 57 27.58 -1.77 -12.09
C ILE A 57 26.93 -2.27 -10.79
N ALA A 58 27.74 -2.63 -9.79
CA ALA A 58 27.24 -3.02 -8.48
C ALA A 58 26.43 -1.91 -7.81
N PHE A 59 26.87 -0.66 -7.93
CA PHE A 59 26.14 0.51 -7.44
C PHE A 59 24.78 0.68 -8.11
N VAL A 60 24.72 0.59 -9.44
CA VAL A 60 23.45 0.69 -10.19
C VAL A 60 22.49 -0.42 -9.77
N VAL A 61 22.98 -1.65 -9.59
CA VAL A 61 22.17 -2.77 -9.10
C VAL A 61 21.64 -2.50 -7.69
N CYS A 62 22.49 -2.05 -6.76
CA CYS A 62 22.06 -1.70 -5.41
C CYS A 62 21.02 -0.57 -5.40
N LEU A 63 21.13 0.40 -6.29
CA LEU A 63 20.16 1.49 -6.43
C LEU A 63 18.81 0.96 -6.94
N ALA A 64 18.81 0.15 -8.00
CA ALA A 64 17.60 -0.47 -8.55
C ALA A 64 16.87 -1.34 -7.52
N ILE A 65 17.63 -2.13 -6.74
CA ILE A 65 17.10 -2.92 -5.63
C ILE A 65 16.46 -2.00 -4.58
N SER A 66 17.17 -0.94 -4.18
CA SER A 66 16.68 0.03 -3.20
C SER A 66 15.37 0.69 -3.65
N GLU A 67 15.24 1.00 -4.95
CA GLU A 67 14.01 1.56 -5.52
C GLU A 67 12.85 0.58 -5.40
N THR A 68 13.09 -0.65 -5.83
CA THR A 68 12.11 -1.73 -5.82
C THR A 68 11.59 -1.97 -4.40
N PHE A 69 12.49 -2.00 -3.40
CA PHE A 69 12.10 -2.15 -2.00
C PHE A 69 11.23 -0.99 -1.49
N VAL A 70 11.56 0.25 -1.83
CA VAL A 70 10.76 1.43 -1.45
C VAL A 70 9.38 1.35 -2.08
N GLN A 71 9.30 1.01 -3.37
CA GLN A 71 8.03 0.87 -4.08
C GLN A 71 7.16 -0.26 -3.51
N ILE A 72 7.73 -1.44 -3.24
CA ILE A 72 7.00 -2.56 -2.63
C ILE A 72 6.51 -2.18 -1.22
N ARG A 73 7.37 -1.58 -0.39
CA ARG A 73 7.00 -1.16 0.97
C ARG A 73 5.89 -0.12 0.95
N TRP A 74 5.95 0.83 0.02
CA TRP A 74 4.87 1.79 -0.20
C TRP A 74 3.56 1.09 -0.55
N ARG A 75 3.56 0.21 -1.56
CA ARG A 75 2.39 -0.59 -1.99
C ARG A 75 1.77 -1.40 -0.84
N LEU A 76 2.59 -2.03 -0.01
CA LEU A 76 2.11 -2.85 1.12
C LEU A 76 1.47 -1.99 2.21
N SER A 77 1.91 -0.74 2.37
CA SER A 77 1.38 0.18 3.38
C SER A 77 0.08 0.87 2.96
N VAL A 78 -0.17 0.99 1.64
CA VAL A 78 -1.36 1.65 1.10
C VAL A 78 -2.60 0.75 1.20
N VAL A 79 -2.45 -0.56 1.09
CA VAL A 79 -3.54 -1.53 1.26
C VAL A 79 -3.98 -1.58 2.71
N CYS A 80 -5.29 -1.54 2.96
CA CYS A 80 -5.82 -1.64 4.32
C CYS A 80 -5.76 -3.07 4.85
N ARG A 81 -5.03 -3.31 5.94
CA ARG A 81 -4.91 -4.65 6.55
C ARG A 81 -6.18 -5.14 7.25
N THR A 82 -7.12 -4.25 7.55
CA THR A 82 -8.37 -4.64 8.23
C THR A 82 -9.47 -5.00 7.25
N CYS A 83 -9.75 -4.16 6.25
CA CYS A 83 -10.83 -4.42 5.28
C CYS A 83 -10.34 -4.89 3.90
N GLY A 84 -9.03 -4.91 3.63
CA GLY A 84 -8.49 -5.30 2.31
C GLY A 84 -8.68 -4.22 1.23
N PHE A 85 -9.22 -3.05 1.57
CA PHE A 85 -9.44 -1.98 0.60
C PHE A 85 -8.11 -1.42 0.07
N ASP A 86 -7.99 -1.40 -1.26
CA ASP A 86 -6.88 -0.82 -1.98
C ASP A 86 -7.37 0.42 -2.77
N PRO A 87 -6.98 1.64 -2.36
CA PRO A 87 -7.41 2.86 -3.03
C PRO A 87 -6.84 2.99 -4.44
N ILE A 88 -5.65 2.42 -4.73
CA ILE A 88 -5.03 2.50 -6.05
C ILE A 88 -5.78 1.60 -7.03
N LEU A 89 -6.16 0.41 -6.56
CA LEU A 89 -6.97 -0.49 -7.37
C LEU A 89 -8.37 0.07 -7.58
N TYR A 90 -8.97 0.69 -6.56
CA TYR A 90 -10.31 1.28 -6.68
C TYR A 90 -10.38 2.39 -7.75
N THR A 91 -9.33 3.20 -7.90
CA THR A 91 -9.29 4.24 -8.94
C THR A 91 -9.09 3.67 -10.35
N LYS A 92 -8.51 2.48 -10.47
CA LYS A 92 -8.29 1.82 -11.77
C LYS A 92 -9.49 0.96 -12.15
N ASP A 93 -9.84 0.02 -11.27
CA ASP A 93 -10.85 -1.01 -11.45
C ASP A 93 -11.69 -1.16 -10.17
N PRO A 94 -12.83 -0.44 -10.05
CA PRO A 94 -13.63 -0.46 -8.83
C PRO A 94 -14.23 -1.84 -8.55
N GLU A 95 -14.52 -2.63 -9.59
CA GLU A 95 -15.06 -3.99 -9.45
C GLU A 95 -14.03 -4.94 -8.84
N ALA A 96 -12.78 -4.90 -9.33
CA ALA A 96 -11.70 -5.72 -8.79
C ALA A 96 -11.41 -5.37 -7.32
N ALA A 97 -11.46 -4.09 -6.98
CA ALA A 97 -11.34 -3.64 -5.59
C ALA A 97 -12.48 -4.18 -4.70
N ALA A 98 -13.72 -4.17 -5.20
CA ALA A 98 -14.86 -4.72 -4.47
C ALA A 98 -14.72 -6.23 -4.25
N THR A 99 -14.25 -6.99 -5.24
CA THR A 99 -14.00 -8.44 -5.13
C THR A 99 -12.95 -8.75 -4.07
N LYS A 100 -11.85 -7.99 -4.00
CA LYS A 100 -10.82 -8.17 -2.96
C LYS A 100 -11.34 -7.88 -1.55
N VAL A 101 -12.13 -6.83 -1.39
CA VAL A 101 -12.75 -6.50 -0.10
C VAL A 101 -13.72 -7.59 0.33
N ARG A 102 -14.54 -8.12 -0.59
CA ARG A 102 -15.43 -9.26 -0.31
C ARG A 102 -14.66 -10.48 0.16
N ALA A 103 -13.64 -10.90 -0.60
CA ALA A 103 -12.79 -12.02 -0.23
C ALA A 103 -12.16 -11.86 1.17
N GLN A 104 -11.69 -10.66 1.51
CA GLN A 104 -11.12 -10.38 2.83
C GLN A 104 -12.18 -10.44 3.95
N LEU A 105 -13.39 -9.96 3.69
CA LEU A 105 -14.50 -10.02 4.65
C LEU A 105 -14.98 -11.44 4.86
N ASP A 106 -14.99 -12.27 3.81
CA ASP A 106 -15.39 -13.67 3.90
C ASP A 106 -14.37 -14.49 4.71
N MET A 107 -13.06 -14.32 4.44
CA MET A 107 -12.00 -14.90 5.28
C MET A 107 -12.14 -14.51 6.75
N ARG A 108 -12.54 -13.25 7.02
CA ARG A 108 -12.73 -12.76 8.39
C ARG A 108 -13.95 -13.35 9.10
N LYS A 109 -14.98 -13.79 8.37
CA LYS A 109 -16.14 -14.45 8.97
C LYS A 109 -15.78 -15.86 9.47
N GLU A 110 -14.88 -16.53 8.76
CA GLU A 110 -14.41 -17.88 9.10
C GLU A 110 -13.44 -17.88 10.27
N ASP A 111 -12.61 -16.84 10.39
CA ASP A 111 -11.61 -16.71 11.44
C ASP A 111 -12.24 -16.54 12.85
N PRO A 112 -12.00 -17.48 13.79
CA PRO A 112 -12.59 -17.43 15.14
C PRO A 112 -12.11 -16.22 15.95
N LYS A 113 -10.96 -15.66 15.58
CA LYS A 113 -10.37 -14.47 16.20
C LYS A 113 -11.23 -13.22 16.04
N TYR A 114 -12.02 -13.12 14.97
CA TYR A 114 -12.80 -11.92 14.68
C TYR A 114 -14.25 -11.99 15.16
N LEU A 115 -14.72 -13.14 15.67
CA LEU A 115 -16.09 -13.32 16.16
C LEU A 115 -16.43 -12.39 17.33
N LEU A 116 -15.47 -12.16 18.24
CA LEU A 116 -15.62 -11.28 19.40
C LEU A 116 -14.93 -9.92 19.21
N ALA A 117 -14.32 -9.68 18.04
CA ALA A 117 -13.65 -8.42 17.78
C ALA A 117 -14.65 -7.30 17.49
N LYS A 118 -14.22 -6.05 17.71
CA LYS A 118 -15.04 -4.88 17.38
C LYS A 118 -15.45 -4.91 15.89
N PRO A 119 -16.74 -4.75 15.57
CA PRO A 119 -17.20 -4.75 14.19
C PRO A 119 -16.59 -3.59 13.39
N LEU A 120 -16.42 -3.79 12.09
CA LEU A 120 -15.96 -2.76 11.18
C LEU A 120 -17.05 -1.70 10.97
N ASN A 121 -16.64 -0.42 10.93
CA ASN A 121 -17.51 0.69 10.53
C ASN A 121 -17.68 0.70 9.01
N LEU A 122 -18.54 -0.18 8.49
CA LEU A 122 -18.89 -0.25 7.07
C LEU A 122 -19.97 0.80 6.74
N PRO A 123 -19.91 1.46 5.57
CA PRO A 123 -21.00 2.32 5.14
C PRO A 123 -22.25 1.48 4.86
N ALA A 124 -23.31 1.68 5.65
CA ALA A 124 -24.59 1.02 5.44
C ALA A 124 -25.30 1.64 4.23
N ILE A 125 -25.57 0.82 3.21
CA ILE A 125 -26.41 1.24 2.08
C ILE A 125 -27.87 1.04 2.52
N PRO A 126 -28.73 2.08 2.48
CA PRO A 126 -30.14 1.90 2.81
C PRO A 126 -30.79 0.96 1.79
N ALA A 127 -31.70 0.10 2.25
CA ALA A 127 -32.33 -0.94 1.43
C ALA A 127 -32.97 -0.41 0.14
N ALA A 128 -33.53 0.81 0.18
CA ALA A 128 -34.06 1.49 -1.00
C ALA A 128 -32.99 1.75 -2.07
N LYS A 129 -31.78 2.18 -1.68
CA LYS A 129 -30.65 2.38 -2.60
C LYS A 129 -30.05 1.06 -3.07
N ALA A 130 -30.07 0.01 -2.25
CA ALA A 130 -29.62 -1.32 -2.65
C ALA A 130 -30.51 -1.90 -3.76
N LYS A 131 -31.84 -1.80 -3.62
CA LYS A 131 -32.79 -2.19 -4.67
C LYS A 131 -32.60 -1.40 -5.96
N ALA A 132 -32.38 -0.08 -5.86
CA ALA A 132 -32.11 0.78 -7.01
C ALA A 132 -30.77 0.46 -7.71
N LEU A 133 -29.75 0.03 -6.96
CA LEU A 133 -28.46 -0.42 -7.49
C LEU A 133 -28.54 -1.80 -8.16
N GLN A 134 -29.43 -2.68 -7.71
CA GLN A 134 -29.67 -3.98 -8.35
C GLN A 134 -30.50 -3.83 -9.64
N ALA A 135 -31.40 -2.83 -9.68
CA ALA A 135 -32.22 -2.53 -10.85
C ALA A 135 -31.48 -1.75 -11.95
N LYS A 136 -30.44 -0.98 -11.60
CA LYS A 136 -29.54 -0.33 -12.57
C LYS A 136 -28.40 -1.28 -12.92
N GLU A 137 -28.30 -1.69 -14.18
CA GLU A 137 -27.19 -2.51 -14.66
C GLU A 137 -25.80 -1.96 -14.28
N LYS A 138 -24.85 -2.87 -14.15
CA LYS A 138 -23.45 -2.65 -13.72
C LYS A 138 -22.83 -1.49 -14.50
N GLY A 139 -22.59 -0.36 -13.84
CA GLY A 139 -21.80 0.75 -14.39
C GLY A 139 -22.31 2.17 -14.15
N LYS A 140 -23.57 2.39 -13.74
CA LYS A 140 -24.06 3.76 -13.46
C LYS A 140 -23.90 4.16 -12.00
N LEU A 141 -22.94 5.05 -11.74
CA LEU A 141 -22.75 5.73 -10.45
C LEU A 141 -24.03 6.49 -10.04
N VAL A 142 -24.61 6.11 -8.90
CA VAL A 142 -25.80 6.76 -8.31
C VAL A 142 -25.47 8.12 -7.68
N SER A 143 -24.18 8.47 -7.53
CA SER A 143 -23.74 9.69 -6.86
C SER A 143 -24.01 11.00 -7.61
N ARG A 144 -24.53 10.95 -8.85
CA ARG A 144 -24.87 12.14 -9.65
C ARG A 144 -26.36 12.47 -9.71
N SER A 145 -27.23 11.69 -9.08
CA SER A 145 -28.65 12.01 -8.98
C SER A 145 -28.96 12.57 -7.59
N ILE A 146 -28.65 13.84 -7.40
CA ILE A 146 -29.31 14.74 -6.45
C ILE A 146 -30.09 15.73 -7.31
#